data_AF-A0A967FBS6-F1
#
_entry.id   AF-A0A967FBS6-F1
#
_cell.length_a   1.000
_cell.length_b   1.000
_cell.length_c   1.000
_cell.angle_alpha   90.00
_cell.angle_beta   90.00
_cell.angle_gamma   90.00
#
_symmetry.space_group_name_H-M   'P 1'
#
loop_
_entity.id
_entity.type
_entity.pdbx_description
1 polymer ?
#
loop_
_entity_poly.entity_id
_entity_poly.type
_entity_poly.pdbx_seq_one_letter_code
_entity_poly.pdbx_strand_id
1 'polypeptide(L)'
;MKLAPVKFGIASAVAFSIAWVVCSLLVMTMQSTMMTISGHMIHGDLSNMRWNLGMHGFFMGLVSWAIVAGFTGWLIALIYNALAD
;
A
#
# COMPACT_ATOMS: atom_id res chain seq x y z
N MET A 1 22.54 -14.97 2.62
CA MET A 1 22.61 -13.65 3.30
C MET A 1 21.45 -13.58 4.29
N LYS A 2 21.58 -12.94 5.46
CA LYS A 2 20.46 -12.79 6.41
C LYS A 2 19.91 -11.36 6.34
N LEU A 3 18.59 -11.21 6.28
CA LEU A 3 17.90 -9.92 6.36
C LEU A 3 17.79 -9.48 7.81
N ALA A 4 17.88 -8.17 8.07
CA ALA A 4 17.60 -7.60 9.39
C ALA A 4 16.08 -7.33 9.51
N PRO A 5 15.29 -8.15 10.25
CA PRO A 5 13.84 -8.13 10.11
C PRO A 5 13.19 -6.79 10.49
N VAL A 6 13.67 -6.18 11.57
CA VAL A 6 13.15 -4.87 12.02
C VAL A 6 13.45 -3.78 11.00
N LYS A 7 14.69 -3.72 10.47
CA LYS A 7 15.07 -2.72 9.45
C LYS A 7 14.28 -2.90 8.18
N PHE A 8 14.07 -4.15 7.75
CA PHE A 8 13.29 -4.46 6.56
C PHE A 8 11.81 -4.08 6.74
N GLY A 9 11.20 -4.42 7.89
CA GLY A 9 9.84 -4.01 8.21
C GLY A 9 9.66 -2.48 8.21
N ILE A 10 10.57 -1.74 8.86
CA ILE A 10 10.52 -0.27 8.83
C ILE A 10 10.65 0.27 7.40
N ALA A 11 11.57 -0.28 6.60
CA ALA A 11 11.72 0.12 5.20
C ALA A 11 10.44 -0.14 4.38
N SER A 12 9.79 -1.29 4.58
CA SER A 12 8.51 -1.61 3.94
C SER A 12 7.40 -0.63 4.36
N ALA A 13 7.28 -0.31 5.66
CA ALA A 13 6.30 0.65 6.16
C ALA A 13 6.49 2.04 5.53
N VAL A 14 7.73 2.53 5.47
CA VAL A 14 8.05 3.85 4.88
C VAL A 14 7.77 3.85 3.38
N ALA A 15 8.19 2.82 2.65
CA ALA A 15 7.95 2.73 1.21
C ALA A 15 6.45 2.75 0.87
N PHE A 16 5.64 1.96 1.59
CA PHE A 16 4.20 1.93 1.39
C PHE A 16 3.50 3.22 1.84
N SER A 17 4.03 3.90 2.87
CA SER A 17 3.54 5.22 3.26
C SER A 17 3.71 6.24 2.14
N ILE A 18 4.89 6.27 1.51
CA ILE A 18 5.17 7.14 0.37
C ILE A 18 4.26 6.80 -0.80
N ALA A 19 4.14 5.52 -1.14
CA ALA A 19 3.26 5.05 -2.21
C ALA A 19 1.79 5.46 -1.94
N TRP A 20 1.31 5.30 -0.72
CA TRP A 20 -0.04 5.72 -0.33
C TRP A 20 -0.29 7.21 -0.56
N VAL A 21 0.65 8.07 -0.17
CA VAL A 21 0.55 9.52 -0.38
C VAL A 21 0.44 9.83 -1.87
N VAL A 22 1.32 9.24 -2.69
CA VAL A 22 1.30 9.43 -4.14
C VAL A 22 -0.01 8.92 -4.74
N CYS A 23 -0.46 7.72 -4.39
CA CYS A 23 -1.73 7.15 -4.86
C CYS A 23 -2.92 8.03 -4.46
N SER A 24 -2.93 8.55 -3.24
CA SER A 24 -4.00 9.43 -2.75
C SER A 24 -4.07 10.73 -3.56
N LEU A 25 -2.92 11.34 -3.86
CA LEU A 25 -2.84 12.54 -4.71
C LEU A 25 -3.36 12.27 -6.13
N LEU A 26 -3.04 11.11 -6.71
CA LEU A 26 -3.55 10.71 -8.02
C LEU A 26 -5.06 10.53 -8.01
N VAL A 27 -5.62 9.90 -6.97
CA VAL A 27 -7.08 9.74 -6.83
C VAL A 27 -7.78 11.09 -6.68
N MET A 28 -7.19 12.05 -5.95
CA MET A 28 -7.77 13.38 -5.76
C MET A 28 -7.77 14.22 -7.05
N THR A 29 -6.75 14.08 -7.90
CA THR A 29 -6.57 14.90 -9.11
C THR A 29 -7.15 14.25 -10.37
N MET A 30 -7.16 12.92 -10.43
CA MET A 30 -7.50 12.13 -11.62
C MET A 30 -8.44 10.97 -11.29
N GLN A 31 -9.47 11.23 -10.47
CA GLN A 31 -10.38 10.20 -9.96
C GLN A 31 -10.95 9.28 -11.06
N SER A 32 -11.51 9.84 -12.14
CA SER A 32 -12.09 9.06 -13.24
C SER A 32 -11.09 8.09 -13.88
N THR A 33 -9.87 8.56 -14.16
CA THR A 33 -8.81 7.71 -14.72
C THR A 33 -8.40 6.59 -13.77
N MET A 34 -8.24 6.89 -12.48
CA MET A 34 -7.87 5.89 -11.47
C MET A 34 -8.97 4.81 -11.30
N MET A 35 -10.24 5.19 -11.40
CA MET A 35 -11.38 4.26 -11.38
C MET A 35 -11.33 3.30 -12.58
N THR A 36 -11.10 3.82 -13.78
CA THR A 36 -11.00 3.00 -15.00
C THR A 36 -9.83 2.01 -14.91
N ILE A 37 -8.65 2.47 -14.49
CA ILE A 37 -7.48 1.60 -14.30
C ILE A 37 -7.79 0.51 -13.27
N SER A 38 -8.39 0.87 -12.15
CA SER A 38 -8.74 -0.09 -11.10
C SER A 38 -9.79 -1.10 -11.58
N GLY A 39 -10.75 -0.66 -12.40
CA GLY A 39 -11.74 -1.52 -13.03
C GLY A 39 -11.08 -2.58 -13.91
N HIS A 40 -10.13 -2.17 -14.76
CA HIS A 40 -9.38 -3.11 -15.59
C HIS A 40 -8.60 -4.15 -14.77
N MET A 41 -8.02 -3.76 -13.62
CA MET A 41 -7.27 -4.69 -12.75
C MET A 41 -8.15 -5.78 -12.14
N ILE A 42 -9.41 -5.47 -11.83
CA ILE A 42 -10.35 -6.43 -11.24
C ILE A 42 -11.30 -7.06 -12.27
N HIS A 43 -11.03 -6.85 -13.58
CA HIS A 43 -11.88 -7.26 -14.69
C HIS A 43 -13.35 -6.79 -14.55
N GLY A 44 -13.56 -5.57 -14.04
CA GLY A 44 -14.88 -4.98 -13.80
C GLY A 44 -15.01 -3.55 -14.34
N ASP A 45 -16.24 -3.06 -14.40
CA ASP A 45 -16.52 -1.66 -14.72
C ASP A 45 -16.81 -0.86 -13.45
N LEU A 46 -15.86 -0.02 -13.07
CA LEU A 46 -16.00 0.90 -11.94
C LEU A 46 -16.22 2.36 -12.39
N SER A 47 -16.42 2.61 -13.70
CA SER A 47 -16.54 3.97 -14.26
C SER A 47 -17.71 4.76 -13.67
N ASN A 48 -18.77 4.07 -13.26
CA ASN A 48 -19.96 4.66 -12.65
C ASN A 48 -19.86 4.79 -11.11
N MET A 49 -18.75 4.36 -10.49
CA MET A 49 -18.53 4.50 -9.06
C MET A 49 -17.79 5.80 -8.75
N ARG A 50 -18.14 6.43 -7.61
CA ARG A 50 -17.47 7.63 -7.12
C ARG A 50 -16.64 7.29 -5.88
N TRP A 51 -15.33 7.16 -6.04
CA TRP A 51 -14.43 7.09 -4.88
C TRP A 51 -14.42 8.43 -4.13
N ASN A 52 -14.60 8.37 -2.82
CA ASN A 52 -14.54 9.54 -1.95
C ASN A 52 -13.40 9.36 -0.95
N LEU A 53 -12.21 9.81 -1.31
CA LEU A 53 -11.06 9.84 -0.40
C LEU A 53 -11.03 11.18 0.35
N GLY A 54 -11.82 11.27 1.43
CA GLY A 54 -11.75 12.41 2.35
C GLY A 54 -10.48 12.37 3.22
N MET A 55 -10.19 13.49 3.90
CA MET A 55 -9.03 13.62 4.79
C MET A 55 -8.95 12.52 5.86
N HIS A 56 -10.09 12.14 6.42
CA HIS A 56 -10.16 11.03 7.39
C HIS A 56 -9.72 9.70 6.77
N GLY A 57 -10.21 9.38 5.56
CA GLY A 57 -9.84 8.16 4.84
C GLY A 57 -8.36 8.15 4.45
N PHE A 58 -7.80 9.30 4.09
CA PHE A 58 -6.38 9.46 3.82
C PHE A 58 -5.50 9.07 5.01
N PHE A 59 -5.75 9.65 6.20
CA PHE A 59 -4.94 9.37 7.39
C PHE A 59 -5.13 7.93 7.89
N MET A 60 -6.37 7.45 7.92
CA MET A 60 -6.66 6.07 8.30
C MET A 60 -5.98 5.07 7.37
N GLY A 61 -6.02 5.31 6.06
CA GLY A 61 -5.35 4.48 5.08
C GLY A 61 -3.83 4.54 5.22
N LEU A 62 -3.25 5.72 5.42
CA LEU A 62 -1.80 5.89 5.61
C LEU A 62 -1.29 5.04 6.78
N VAL A 63 -1.92 5.17 7.95
CA VAL A 63 -1.53 4.42 9.15
C VAL A 63 -1.75 2.93 8.94
N SER A 64 -2.90 2.53 8.40
CA SER A 64 -3.23 1.11 8.18
C SER A 64 -2.26 0.44 7.21
N TRP A 65 -1.99 1.07 6.06
CA TRP A 65 -1.06 0.55 5.06
C TRP A 65 0.37 0.50 5.57
N ALA A 66 0.82 1.51 6.33
CA ALA A 66 2.15 1.50 6.93
C ALA A 66 2.33 0.33 7.92
N ILE A 67 1.36 0.12 8.81
CA ILE A 67 1.39 -0.97 9.80
C ILE A 67 1.38 -2.32 9.11
N VAL A 68 0.44 -2.54 8.17
CA VAL A 68 0.31 -3.83 7.47
C VAL A 68 1.56 -4.13 6.66
N ALA A 69 2.08 -3.17 5.90
CA ALA A 69 3.29 -3.36 5.11
C ALA A 69 4.52 -3.60 5.98
N GLY A 70 4.64 -2.86 7.10
CA GLY A 70 5.77 -3.03 8.02
C GLY A 70 5.78 -4.39 8.69
N PHE A 71 4.62 -4.84 9.19
CA PHE A 71 4.46 -6.16 9.76
C PHE A 71 4.73 -7.26 8.72
N THR A 72 4.18 -7.10 7.51
CA THR A 72 4.39 -8.06 6.42
C THR A 72 5.86 -8.15 6.03
N GLY A 73 6.55 -7.02 5.87
CA GLY A 73 7.98 -6.98 5.57
C GLY A 73 8.81 -7.64 6.67
N TRP A 74 8.54 -7.33 7.94
CA TRP A 74 9.19 -7.98 9.07
C TRP A 74 9.00 -9.50 9.04
N LEU A 75 7.77 -9.96 8.79
CA LEU A 75 7.44 -11.38 8.73
C LEU A 75 8.15 -12.08 7.55
N ILE A 76 8.18 -11.45 6.37
CA ILE A 76 8.92 -11.94 5.20
C ILE A 76 10.40 -12.14 5.56
N ALA A 77 11.01 -11.16 6.23
CA ALA A 77 12.42 -11.26 6.60
C ALA A 77 12.70 -12.37 7.61
N LEU A 78 11.78 -12.64 8.55
CA LEU A 78 11.87 -13.78 9.45
C LEU A 78 11.79 -15.11 8.71
N ILE A 79 10.79 -15.27 7.84
CA ILE A 79 10.60 -16.49 7.05
C ILE A 79 11.81 -16.73 6.15
N TYR A 80 12.27 -15.69 5.44
CA TYR A 80 13.45 -15.79 4.59
C TYR A 80 14.67 -16.26 5.36
N ASN A 81 14.93 -15.69 6.55
CA ASN A 81 16.06 -16.10 7.37
C ASN A 81 15.94 -17.54 7.91
N ALA A 82 14.73 -18.02 8.15
CA ALA A 82 14.47 -19.39 8.60
C ALA A 82 14.58 -20.42 7.47
N LEU A 83 14.36 -20.01 6.22
CA LEU A 83 14.49 -20.87 5.03
C LEU A 83 15.87 -20.81 4.39
N ALA A 84 16.69 -19.81 4.74
CA ALA A 84 18.02 -19.59 4.16
C ALA A 84 19.13 -20.43 4.84
N ASP A 85 18.74 -21.54 5.49
CA ASP A 85 19.63 -22.56 6.05
C ASP A 85 20.07 -23.57 4.97
#